data_AF-A0A948VDL7-F1
#
_entry.id   AF-A0A948VDL7-F1
#
_cell.length_a   1.000
_cell.length_b   1.000
_cell.length_c   1.000
_cell.angle_alpha   90.00
_cell.angle_beta   90.00
_cell.angle_gamma   90.00
#
_symmetry.space_group_name_H-M   'P 1'
#
loop_
_entity.id
_entity.type
_entity.pdbx_description
1 polymer ?
#
loop_
_entity_poly.entity_id
_entity_poly.type
_entity_poly.pdbx_seq_one_letter_code
_entity_poly.pdbx_strand_id
1 'polypeptide(L)'
;MNEKTVPQEKNKFKKDIFANTSFEETRIAIMEDDNLAELFWERRGTANVVGNIYKGTVENVLPGISSAFINIGLDKNAYIYISDVLGNHRDGIARLLKRNQHVMIQVAKDAISTKGMKVTMDISLPGRFLVLTPF
;
A
#
# COMPACT_ATOMS: atom_id res chain seq x y z
N MET A 1 18.29 23.72 -56.01
CA MET A 1 17.34 22.60 -55.92
C MET A 1 17.26 22.23 -54.44
N ASN A 2 16.17 22.57 -53.76
CA ASN A 2 16.00 22.36 -52.32
C ASN A 2 15.32 21.00 -52.08
N GLU A 3 15.96 20.12 -51.33
CA GLU A 3 15.25 19.08 -50.57
C GLU A 3 15.40 19.45 -49.10
N LYS A 4 14.43 20.20 -48.58
CA LYS A 4 14.26 20.32 -47.13
C LYS A 4 13.68 19.00 -46.65
N THR A 5 14.49 18.22 -45.97
CA THR A 5 14.07 17.04 -45.22
C THR A 5 12.98 17.45 -44.24
N VAL A 6 11.75 16.97 -44.48
CA VAL A 6 10.60 17.18 -43.60
C VAL A 6 10.94 16.56 -42.23
N PRO A 7 10.78 17.29 -41.10
CA PRO A 7 10.96 16.68 -39.80
C PRO A 7 9.84 15.66 -39.62
N GLN A 8 10.17 14.39 -39.39
CA GLN A 8 9.17 13.39 -39.02
C GLN A 8 8.49 13.85 -37.72
N GLU A 9 7.18 14.14 -37.79
CA GLU A 9 6.37 14.36 -36.60
C GLU A 9 6.50 13.13 -35.71
N LYS A 10 7.09 13.33 -34.52
CA LYS A 10 7.13 12.28 -33.49
C LYS A 10 5.68 11.90 -33.21
N ASN A 11 5.28 10.71 -33.65
CA ASN A 11 3.94 10.19 -33.42
C ASN A 11 3.67 10.24 -31.91
N LYS A 12 2.77 11.14 -31.50
CA LYS A 12 2.55 11.45 -30.09
C LYS A 12 1.71 10.32 -29.53
N PHE A 13 2.35 9.40 -28.81
CA PHE A 13 1.71 8.28 -28.13
C PHE A 13 0.51 8.81 -27.32
N LYS A 14 -0.70 8.37 -27.69
CA LYS A 14 -1.93 8.87 -27.11
C LYS A 14 -2.32 7.96 -25.95
N LYS A 15 -2.40 8.53 -24.75
CA LYS A 15 -2.82 7.80 -23.54
C LYS A 15 -3.97 8.53 -22.88
N ASP A 16 -5.14 7.91 -22.87
CA ASP A 16 -6.35 8.46 -22.26
C ASP A 16 -6.75 7.60 -21.05
N ILE A 17 -7.27 8.26 -20.01
CA ILE A 17 -7.80 7.60 -18.81
C ILE A 17 -9.27 7.96 -18.68
N PHE A 18 -10.14 6.96 -18.73
CA PHE A 18 -11.57 7.11 -18.54
C PHE A 18 -11.95 6.59 -17.15
N ALA A 19 -12.52 7.47 -16.33
CA ALA A 19 -13.06 7.09 -15.02
C ALA A 19 -14.59 7.14 -15.07
N ASN A 20 -15.22 6.00 -14.76
CA ASN A 20 -16.66 5.89 -14.55
C ASN A 20 -16.90 5.49 -13.09
N THR A 21 -17.67 6.29 -12.37
CA THR A 21 -18.09 5.97 -11.00
C THR A 21 -19.61 5.87 -10.95
N SER A 22 -20.10 4.84 -10.29
CA SER A 22 -21.51 4.60 -10.02
C SER A 22 -21.69 4.25 -8.54
N PHE A 23 -22.93 4.06 -8.10
CA PHE A 23 -23.19 3.69 -6.72
C PHE A 23 -22.59 2.32 -6.34
N GLU A 24 -22.54 1.34 -7.25
CA GLU A 24 -22.09 -0.02 -6.95
C GLU A 24 -20.62 -0.27 -7.32
N GLU A 25 -20.00 0.60 -8.13
CA GLU A 25 -18.70 0.30 -8.72
C GLU A 25 -17.98 1.53 -9.28
N THR A 26 -16.65 1.45 -9.28
CA THR A 26 -15.73 2.34 -9.95
C THR A 26 -14.97 1.56 -11.02
N ARG A 27 -14.94 2.10 -12.23
CA ARG A 27 -14.25 1.53 -13.40
C ARG A 27 -13.26 2.56 -13.95
N ILE A 28 -12.02 2.15 -14.17
CA ILE A 28 -10.97 2.97 -14.79
C ILE A 28 -10.46 2.23 -16.02
N ALA A 29 -10.62 2.80 -17.21
CA ALA A 29 -10.06 2.27 -18.44
C ALA A 29 -8.87 3.13 -18.89
N ILE A 30 -7.74 2.48 -19.15
CA ILE A 30 -6.56 3.10 -19.75
C ILE A 30 -6.56 2.72 -21.23
N MET A 31 -6.62 3.72 -22.10
CA MET A 31 -6.53 3.55 -23.55
C MET A 31 -5.15 3.98 -24.04
N GLU A 32 -4.54 3.19 -24.92
CA GLU A 32 -3.29 3.52 -25.62
C GLU A 32 -3.56 3.43 -27.13
N ASP A 33 -3.38 4.54 -27.85
CA ASP A 33 -3.66 4.68 -29.28
C ASP A 33 -5.03 4.10 -29.68
N ASP A 34 -6.07 4.53 -28.94
CA ASP A 34 -7.48 4.13 -29.09
C ASP A 34 -7.78 2.63 -28.85
N ASN A 35 -6.79 1.86 -28.38
CA ASN A 35 -6.96 0.47 -27.93
C ASN A 35 -7.03 0.40 -26.40
N LEU A 36 -7.89 -0.46 -25.86
CA LEU A 36 -7.96 -0.69 -24.42
C LEU A 36 -6.69 -1.42 -23.96
N ALA A 37 -5.89 -0.78 -23.10
CA ALA A 37 -4.66 -1.35 -22.55
C ALA A 37 -4.91 -2.03 -21.20
N GLU A 38 -5.59 -1.35 -20.27
CA GLU A 38 -5.88 -1.86 -18.93
C GLU A 38 -7.30 -1.45 -18.48
N LEU A 39 -7.98 -2.32 -17.74
CA LEU A 39 -9.28 -2.03 -17.11
C LEU A 39 -9.21 -2.38 -15.63
N PHE A 40 -9.35 -1.38 -14.77
CA PHE A 40 -9.57 -1.55 -13.34
C PHE A 40 -11.07 -1.50 -13.07
N TRP A 41 -11.57 -2.47 -12.31
CA TRP A 41 -12.98 -2.53 -11.93
C TRP A 41 -13.08 -2.90 -10.46
N GLU A 42 -13.49 -1.94 -9.65
CA GLU A 42 -13.70 -2.10 -8.22
C GLU A 42 -15.21 -2.02 -7.93
N ARG A 43 -15.77 -3.06 -7.31
CA ARG A 43 -17.16 -3.06 -6.83
C ARG A 43 -17.20 -2.70 -5.35
N ARG A 44 -18.30 -2.10 -4.88
CA ARG A 44 -18.53 -1.90 -3.45
C ARG A 44 -18.59 -3.26 -2.76
N GLY A 45 -17.64 -3.46 -1.85
CA GLY A 45 -17.45 -4.66 -1.04
C GLY A 45 -16.53 -4.33 0.13
N THR A 46 -15.99 -5.35 0.81
CA THR A 46 -14.94 -5.14 1.83
C THR A 46 -13.74 -4.48 1.15
N ALA A 47 -13.42 -3.26 1.56
CA ALA A 47 -12.22 -2.56 1.10
C ALA A 47 -11.00 -3.44 1.39
N ASN A 48 -10.23 -3.79 0.36
CA ASN A 48 -8.98 -4.50 0.54
C ASN A 48 -8.00 -3.54 1.22
N VAL A 49 -7.71 -3.79 2.49
CA VAL A 49 -6.81 -2.94 3.28
C VAL A 49 -5.34 -3.33 3.12
N VAL A 50 -5.03 -4.42 2.42
CA VAL A 50 -3.66 -4.88 2.20
C VAL A 50 -2.90 -3.85 1.37
N GLY A 51 -1.70 -3.49 1.81
CA GLY A 51 -0.87 -2.47 1.18
C GLY A 51 -1.14 -1.04 1.67
N ASN A 52 -2.28 -0.79 2.32
CA ASN A 52 -2.56 0.51 2.92
C ASN A 52 -1.52 0.85 4.01
N ILE A 53 -1.16 2.12 4.07
CA ILE A 53 -0.21 2.67 5.03
C ILE A 53 -0.98 3.53 6.03
N TYR A 54 -0.77 3.29 7.32
CA TYR A 54 -1.42 4.01 8.39
C TYR A 54 -0.39 4.57 9.37
N LYS A 55 -0.75 5.69 10.00
CA LYS A 55 -0.13 6.16 11.24
C LYS A 55 -0.86 5.51 12.40
N GLY A 56 -0.29 4.47 12.98
CA GLY A 56 -0.87 3.73 14.10
C GLY A 56 -0.35 4.19 15.46
N THR A 57 -1.11 3.89 16.51
CA THR A 57 -0.71 4.10 17.91
C THR A 57 -0.52 2.75 18.59
N VAL A 58 0.65 2.51 19.19
CA VAL A 58 0.92 1.29 19.96
C VAL A 58 0.06 1.27 21.21
N GLU A 59 -0.92 0.38 21.27
CA GLU A 59 -1.80 0.26 22.44
C GLU A 59 -1.22 -0.65 23.51
N ASN A 60 -0.59 -1.75 23.09
CA ASN A 60 -0.03 -2.74 24.00
C ASN A 60 1.21 -3.41 23.42
N VAL A 61 2.18 -3.72 24.26
CA VAL A 61 3.39 -4.45 23.91
C VAL A 61 3.41 -5.73 24.75
N LEU A 62 3.60 -6.87 24.09
CA LEU A 62 3.56 -8.20 24.69
C LEU A 62 4.91 -8.90 24.51
N PRO A 63 5.86 -8.71 25.46
CA PRO A 63 7.21 -9.26 25.35
C PRO A 63 7.23 -10.79 25.29
N GLY A 64 6.33 -11.47 26.02
CA GLY A 64 6.26 -12.93 26.07
C GLY A 64 5.97 -13.60 24.72
N ILE A 65 5.37 -12.87 23.78
CA ILE A 65 5.11 -13.35 22.40
C ILE A 65 5.80 -12.48 21.35
N SER A 66 6.74 -11.64 21.76
CA SER A 66 7.52 -10.74 20.89
C SER A 66 6.67 -9.95 19.88
N SER A 67 5.52 -9.44 20.34
CA SER A 67 4.53 -8.75 19.49
C SER A 67 3.98 -7.50 20.16
N ALA A 68 3.38 -6.62 19.38
CA ALA A 68 2.62 -5.48 19.87
C ALA A 68 1.30 -5.33 19.10
N PHE A 69 0.31 -4.70 19.75
CA PHE A 69 -0.95 -4.31 19.15
C PHE A 69 -0.94 -2.82 18.84
N ILE A 70 -1.38 -2.47 17.64
CA ILE A 70 -1.38 -1.12 17.10
C ILE A 70 -2.79 -0.77 16.66
N ASN A 71 -3.34 0.30 17.20
CA ASN A 71 -4.59 0.88 16.75
C ASN A 71 -4.34 1.70 15.49
N ILE A 72 -5.08 1.37 14.43
CA ILE A 72 -4.95 2.00 13.10
C ILE A 72 -6.28 2.63 12.63
N GLY A 73 -7.25 2.78 13.54
CA GLY A 73 -8.55 3.39 13.24
C GLY A 73 -9.57 2.46 12.56
N LEU A 74 -9.37 1.15 12.64
CA LEU A 74 -10.27 0.12 12.11
C LEU A 74 -10.88 -0.71 13.26
N ASP A 75 -11.88 -1.52 12.96
CA ASP A 75 -12.67 -2.30 13.94
C ASP A 75 -11.82 -3.21 14.85
N LYS A 76 -10.66 -3.64 14.36
CA LYS A 76 -9.70 -4.47 15.11
C LYS A 76 -8.33 -3.83 15.08
N ASN A 77 -7.65 -3.88 16.23
CA ASN A 77 -6.23 -3.56 16.28
C ASN A 77 -5.43 -4.46 15.35
N ALA A 78 -4.47 -3.85 14.66
CA ALA A 78 -3.44 -4.59 13.97
C ALA A 78 -2.45 -5.19 14.98
N TYR A 79 -1.75 -6.24 14.57
CA TYR A 79 -0.62 -6.78 15.33
C TYR A 79 0.66 -6.72 14.51
N ILE A 80 1.76 -6.48 15.19
CA ILE A 80 3.11 -6.47 14.63
C ILE A 80 3.99 -7.45 15.40
N TYR A 81 4.78 -8.25 14.70
CA TYR A 81 5.78 -9.13 15.31
C TYR A 81 7.14 -8.44 15.30
N ILE A 82 8.03 -8.79 16.22
CA ILE A 82 9.34 -8.14 16.36
C ILE A 82 10.16 -8.11 15.06
N SER A 83 10.05 -9.12 14.21
CA SER A 83 10.76 -9.16 12.92
C SER A 83 10.27 -8.13 11.91
N ASP A 84 9.09 -7.56 12.12
CA ASP A 84 8.48 -6.55 11.25
C ASP A 84 8.63 -5.13 11.84
N VAL A 85 9.38 -4.96 12.95
CA VAL A 85 9.64 -3.68 13.64
C VAL A 85 11.04 -3.20 13.32
N LEU A 86 11.19 -1.94 12.88
CA LEU A 86 12.50 -1.35 12.61
C LEU A 86 13.37 -1.31 13.88
N GLY A 87 14.65 -1.69 13.73
CA GLY A 87 15.66 -1.62 14.79
C GLY A 87 16.35 -2.95 15.05
N ASN A 88 17.15 -3.02 16.12
CA ASN A 88 17.88 -4.24 16.46
C ASN A 88 16.97 -5.23 17.20
N HIS A 89 16.48 -6.26 16.51
CA HIS A 89 15.57 -7.26 17.10
C HIS A 89 16.14 -8.00 18.33
N ARG A 90 17.47 -7.96 18.58
CA ARG A 90 18.07 -8.53 19.79
C ARG A 90 17.68 -7.79 21.08
N ASP A 91 17.25 -6.53 20.96
CA ASP A 91 16.84 -5.70 22.09
C ASP A 91 15.46 -6.07 22.66
N GLY A 92 14.71 -6.93 21.96
CA GLY A 92 13.36 -7.32 22.35
C GLY A 92 12.31 -6.25 22.05
N ILE A 93 11.06 -6.69 21.90
CA ILE A 93 9.95 -5.82 21.45
C ILE A 93 9.69 -4.66 22.42
N ALA A 94 9.91 -4.87 23.73
CA ALA A 94 9.68 -3.87 24.78
C ALA A 94 10.62 -2.66 24.69
N ARG A 95 11.81 -2.85 24.09
CA ARG A 95 12.78 -1.77 23.88
C ARG A 95 12.54 -1.05 22.56
N LEU A 96 12.03 -1.77 21.55
CA LEU A 96 11.76 -1.22 20.22
C LEU A 96 10.46 -0.43 20.15
N LEU A 97 9.41 -0.86 20.86
CA LEU A 97 8.10 -0.20 20.87
C LEU A 97 7.67 0.14 22.30
N LYS A 98 7.07 1.31 22.46
CA LYS A 98 6.47 1.78 23.72
C LYS A 98 4.99 2.04 23.55
N ARG A 99 4.22 1.83 24.62
CA ARG A 99 2.80 2.20 24.65
C ARG A 99 2.62 3.70 24.34
N ASN A 100 1.57 4.03 23.59
CA ASN A 100 1.24 5.36 23.07
C ASN A 100 2.25 5.93 22.04
N GLN A 101 3.26 5.15 21.62
CA GLN A 101 4.14 5.53 20.53
C GLN A 101 3.36 5.53 19.20
N HIS A 102 3.59 6.54 18.38
CA HIS A 102 3.04 6.59 17.03
C HIS A 102 4.05 5.96 16.08
N VAL A 103 3.58 5.06 15.21
CA VAL A 103 4.41 4.34 14.24
C VAL A 103 3.74 4.34 12.88
N MET A 104 4.56 4.46 11.82
CA MET A 104 4.10 4.24 10.46
C MET A 104 4.13 2.74 10.19
N ILE A 105 3.02 2.21 9.68
CA ILE A 105 2.90 0.79 9.36
C ILE A 105 2.25 0.59 8.00
N GLN A 106 2.51 -0.56 7.38
CA GLN A 106 1.83 -1.04 6.19
C GLN A 106 1.13 -2.37 6.49
N VAL A 107 -0.10 -2.54 6.00
CA VAL A 107 -0.82 -3.81 6.14
C VAL A 107 -0.21 -4.86 5.21
N ALA A 108 0.39 -5.89 5.81
CA ALA A 108 1.00 -7.00 5.09
C ALA A 108 0.01 -8.15 4.85
N LYS A 109 -0.92 -8.38 5.78
CA LYS A 109 -2.00 -9.38 5.65
C LYS A 109 -3.28 -8.85 6.25
N ASP A 110 -4.40 -9.13 5.59
CA ASP A 110 -5.73 -8.80 6.08
C ASP A 110 -6.08 -9.58 7.36
N ALA A 111 -7.13 -9.16 8.06
CA ALA A 111 -7.65 -9.85 9.23
C ALA A 111 -8.14 -11.26 8.85
N ILE A 112 -7.85 -12.24 9.71
CA ILE A 112 -8.33 -13.61 9.53
C ILE A 112 -9.19 -13.95 10.73
N SER A 113 -10.51 -14.06 10.50
CA SER A 113 -11.50 -14.40 11.53
C SER A 113 -11.38 -13.47 12.76
N THR A 114 -10.90 -13.96 13.89
CA THR A 114 -10.73 -13.17 15.14
C THR A 114 -9.40 -12.42 15.21
N LYS A 115 -8.41 -12.79 14.39
CA LYS A 115 -7.10 -12.14 14.40
C LYS A 115 -7.15 -10.86 13.57
N GLY A 116 -6.73 -9.74 14.16
CA GLY A 116 -6.55 -8.48 13.44
C GLY A 116 -5.51 -8.57 12.33
N MET A 117 -5.36 -7.48 11.57
CA MET A 117 -4.46 -7.38 10.43
C MET A 117 -2.98 -7.53 10.85
N LYS A 118 -2.17 -8.22 10.04
CA LYS A 118 -0.71 -8.24 10.24
C LYS A 118 -0.14 -6.99 9.59
N VAL A 119 0.65 -6.22 10.33
CA VAL A 119 1.33 -5.03 9.80
C VAL A 119 2.85 -5.13 9.91
N THR A 120 3.55 -4.29 9.15
CA THR A 120 5.01 -4.13 9.16
C THR A 120 5.41 -2.67 9.17
N MET A 121 6.56 -2.34 9.74
CA MET A 121 7.21 -1.03 9.61
C MET A 121 8.10 -0.96 8.36
N ASP A 122 8.39 -2.09 7.71
CA ASP A 122 9.11 -2.15 6.43
C ASP A 122 8.16 -1.74 5.29
N ILE A 123 8.06 -0.44 5.09
CA ILE A 123 7.17 0.14 4.08
C ILE A 123 7.71 -0.15 2.68
N SER A 124 6.83 -0.58 1.79
CA SER A 124 7.11 -0.77 0.37
C SER A 124 6.13 0.03 -0.49
N LEU A 125 6.67 0.74 -1.47
CA LEU A 125 5.91 1.52 -2.45
C LEU A 125 6.18 0.95 -3.84
N PRO A 126 5.37 -0.01 -4.30
CA PRO A 126 5.51 -0.59 -5.63
C PRO A 126 5.07 0.39 -6.70
N GLY A 127 5.95 0.66 -7.67
CA GLY A 127 5.65 1.35 -8.92
C GLY A 127 5.74 0.40 -10.11
N ARG A 128 5.49 0.91 -11.32
CA ARG A 128 5.49 0.12 -12.56
C ARG A 128 6.84 -0.55 -12.87
N PHE A 129 7.96 0.10 -12.52
CA PHE A 129 9.31 -0.33 -12.90
C PHE A 129 10.24 -0.56 -11.71
N LEU A 130 9.86 -0.09 -10.52
CA LEU A 130 10.68 -0.13 -9.33
C LEU A 130 9.81 -0.32 -8.10
N VAL A 131 10.37 -0.90 -7.05
CA VAL A 131 9.79 -0.92 -5.71
C VAL A 131 10.69 -0.10 -4.81
N LEU A 132 10.14 0.93 -4.17
CA LEU A 132 10.87 1.73 -3.19
C LEU A 132 10.66 1.15 -1.78
N THR A 133 11.75 0.78 -1.13
CA THR A 133 11.81 0.39 0.29
C THR A 133 12.71 1.39 1.02
N PRO A 134 12.16 2.43 1.67
CA PRO A 134 12.93 3.56 2.17
C PRO A 134 13.64 3.32 3.52
N PHE A 135 13.46 2.15 4.15
CA PHE A 135 14.04 1.77 5.43
C PHE A 135 14.79 0.45 5.34
#